data_AF-A0A258HJY4-F1
#
_entry.id   AF-A0A258HJY4-F1
#
_cell.length_a   1.000
_cell.length_b   1.000
_cell.length_c   1.000
_cell.angle_alpha   90.00
_cell.angle_beta   90.00
_cell.angle_gamma   90.00
#
_symmetry.space_group_name_H-M   'P 1'
#
loop_
_entity.id
_entity.type
_entity.pdbx_description
1 polymer ?
#
loop_
_entity_poly.entity_id
_entity_poly.type
_entity_poly.pdbx_seq_one_letter_code
_entity_poly.pdbx_strand_id
1 'polypeptide(L)' 'MLVYLAPADRARFAAAVAELPGHWISLDGRRVLPEVGEAADALLPGVDDDFVLSRDGRPLAVVSPHGDRIERWAYSE' A
#
# COMPACT_ATOMS: atom_id res chain seq x y z
N MET A 1 9.93 1.01 5.00
CA MET A 1 8.73 1.41 5.75
C MET A 1 8.61 2.92 5.67
N LEU A 2 7.64 3.44 4.90
CA LEU A 2 7.50 4.88 4.64
C LEU A 2 6.94 5.65 5.83
N VAL A 3 6.43 4.95 6.85
CA VAL A 3 5.83 5.56 8.04
C VAL A 3 6.78 6.47 8.83
N TYR A 4 8.09 6.27 8.72
CA TYR A 4 9.09 7.13 9.39
C TYR A 4 9.29 8.48 8.69
N LEU A 5 8.80 8.63 7.47
CA LEU A 5 8.81 9.89 6.76
C LEU A 5 7.62 10.76 7.20
N ALA A 6 7.82 12.07 7.19
CA ALA A 6 6.72 13.01 7.32
C ALA A 6 5.72 12.82 6.15
N PRO A 7 4.42 13.13 6.32
CA PRO A 7 3.42 12.91 5.27
C PRO A 7 3.80 13.51 3.90
N ALA A 8 4.35 14.73 3.88
CA ALA A 8 4.80 15.37 2.64
C ALA A 8 5.94 14.62 1.95
N ASP A 9 6.85 14.02 2.73
CA ASP A 9 7.97 13.26 2.19
C ASP A 9 7.52 11.90 1.63
N ARG A 10 6.45 11.29 2.18
CA ARG A 10 5.83 10.09 1.61
C ARG A 10 5.22 10.38 0.24
N ALA A 11 4.48 11.48 0.13
CA ALA A 11 3.91 11.92 -1.14
C ALA A 11 5.02 12.21 -2.17
N ARG A 12 6.09 12.90 -1.76
CA ARG A 12 7.25 13.17 -2.62
C ARG A 12 7.95 11.88 -3.07
N PHE A 13 8.10 10.92 -2.16
CA PHE A 13 8.66 9.61 -2.47
C PHE A 13 7.79 8.86 -3.50
N ALA A 14 6.48 8.79 -3.25
CA ALA A 14 5.55 8.10 -4.15
C ALA A 14 5.57 8.71 -5.57
N ALA A 15 5.57 10.05 -5.67
CA ALA A 15 5.69 10.74 -6.95
C ALA A 15 7.03 10.47 -7.65
N ALA A 16 8.15 10.47 -6.91
CA ALA A 16 9.46 10.19 -7.50
C ALA A 16 9.59 8.75 -8.01
N VAL A 17 9.03 7.78 -7.27
CA VAL A 17 9.10 6.36 -7.64
C VAL A 17 8.17 6.03 -8.81
N ALA A 18 7.04 6.72 -8.95
CA ALA A 18 6.13 6.56 -10.08
C ALA A 18 6.77 6.88 -11.45
N GLU A 19 7.82 7.72 -11.47
CA GLU A 19 8.56 8.08 -12.69
C GLU A 19 9.72 7.11 -13.01
N LEU A 20 10.03 6.16 -12.13
CA LEU A 20 11.10 5.20 -12.34
C LEU A 20 10.63 4.04 -13.24
N PRO A 21 11.50 3.50 -14.11
CA PRO A 21 11.19 2.30 -14.86
C PRO A 21 11.03 1.10 -13.90
N GLY A 22 10.01 0.27 -14.13
CA GLY A 22 9.74 -0.94 -13.36
C GLY A 22 8.44 -0.86 -12.59
N HIS A 23 8.35 -1.64 -11.51
CA HIS A 23 7.18 -1.68 -10.63
C HIS A 23 7.62 -1.46 -9.19
N TRP A 24 6.90 -0.60 -8.48
CA TRP A 24 7.08 -0.40 -7.05
C TRP A 24 6.12 -1.28 -6.28
N ILE A 25 6.69 -2.18 -5.47
CA ILE A 25 5.94 -2.97 -4.50
C ILE A 25 6.07 -2.30 -3.13
N SER A 26 4.93 -1.99 -2.51
CA SER A 26 4.86 -1.45 -1.16
C SER A 26 4.06 -2.39 -0.26
N LEU A 27 4.55 -2.51 0.98
CA LEU A 27 3.85 -3.12 2.10
C LEU A 27 3.92 -2.08 3.22
N ASP A 28 2.79 -1.44 3.47
CA ASP A 28 2.68 -0.42 4.49
C ASP A 28 1.30 -0.51 5.17
N GLY A 29 1.20 0.03 6.38
CA GLY A 29 -0.09 0.15 7.06
C GLY A 29 -1.05 1.00 6.22
N ARG A 30 -2.35 0.70 6.29
CA ARG A 30 -3.40 1.32 5.46
C ARG A 30 -3.36 2.86 5.42
N ARG A 31 -2.91 3.50 6.49
CA ARG A 31 -2.84 4.97 6.62
C ARG A 31 -1.49 5.60 6.25
N VAL A 32 -0.51 4.80 5.82
CA VAL A 32 0.83 5.31 5.49
C VAL A 32 0.83 6.06 4.15
N LEU A 33 0.11 5.51 3.17
CA LEU A 33 -0.12 6.08 1.84
C LEU A 33 -1.63 6.27 1.66
N PRO A 34 -2.17 7.49 1.91
CA PRO A 34 -3.62 7.73 1.91
C PRO A 34 -4.33 7.27 0.64
N GLU A 35 -3.74 7.53 -0.53
CA GLU A 35 -4.32 7.18 -1.83
C GLU A 35 -4.43 5.66 -2.01
N VAL A 36 -3.47 4.89 -1.48
CA VAL A 36 -3.52 3.42 -1.47
C VAL A 36 -4.59 2.92 -0.51
N GLY A 37 -4.69 3.53 0.67
CA GLY A 37 -5.72 3.20 1.67
C GLY A 37 -7.13 3.43 1.15
N GLU A 38 -7.39 4.60 0.55
CA GLU A 38 -8.68 4.95 -0.07
C GLU A 38 -9.05 3.98 -1.19
N ALA A 39 -8.10 3.61 -2.06
CA ALA A 39 -8.32 2.60 -3.09
C ALA A 39 -8.59 1.21 -2.49
N ALA A 40 -7.92 0.89 -1.38
CA ALA A 40 -8.10 -0.38 -0.69
C ALA A 40 -9.47 -0.47 -0.03
N ASP A 41 -10.05 0.62 0.47
CA ASP A 41 -11.38 0.60 1.08
C ASP A 41 -12.47 0.15 0.09
N ALA A 42 -12.30 0.43 -1.19
CA ALA A 42 -13.22 -0.02 -2.24
C ALA A 42 -13.01 -1.49 -2.65
N LEU A 43 -11.76 -1.99 -2.65
CA LEU A 43 -11.38 -3.29 -3.21
C LEU A 43 -11.19 -4.39 -2.17
N LEU A 44 -10.74 -4.00 -0.98
CA LEU A 44 -10.38 -4.83 0.16
C LEU A 44 -10.84 -4.15 1.47
N PRO A 45 -12.16 -4.04 1.74
CA PRO A 45 -12.65 -3.44 2.97
C PRO A 45 -11.99 -4.08 4.20
N GLY A 46 -11.57 -3.27 5.17
CA GLY A 46 -10.73 -3.73 6.26
C GLY A 46 -10.64 -2.72 7.39
N VAL A 47 -9.77 -3.01 8.36
CA VAL A 47 -9.57 -2.18 9.55
C VAL A 47 -8.33 -1.32 9.40
N ASP A 48 -8.26 -0.25 10.19
CA ASP A 48 -7.21 0.77 10.11
C ASP A 48 -5.79 0.25 10.38
N ASP A 49 -5.65 -0.86 11.10
CA ASP A 49 -4.39 -1.53 11.44
C ASP A 49 -3.97 -2.60 10.43
N ASP A 50 -4.75 -2.80 9.36
CA ASP A 50 -4.38 -3.65 8.23
C ASP A 50 -3.11 -3.14 7.53
N PHE A 51 -2.29 -4.08 7.07
CA PHE A 51 -1.19 -3.80 6.13
C PHE A 51 -1.62 -4.16 4.72
N VAL A 52 -1.37 -3.25 3.80
CA VAL A 52 -1.78 -3.38 2.40
C VAL A 52 -0.55 -3.64 1.55
N LEU A 53 -0.57 -4.75 0.81
CA LEU A 53 0.34 -5.00 -0.30
C LEU A 53 -0.18 -4.25 -1.53
N SER A 54 0.65 -3.41 -2.12
CA SER A 54 0.32 -2.67 -3.34
C SER A 54 1.41 -2.80 -4.40
N ARG A 55 0.99 -2.66 -5.66
CA ARG A 55 1.87 -2.53 -6.83
C ARG A 55 1.51 -1.24 -7.54
N ASP A 56 2.49 -0.34 -7.67
CA ASP A 56 2.32 0.96 -8.33
C ASP A 56 1.12 1.76 -7.76
N GLY A 57 0.95 1.71 -6.44
CA GLY A 57 -0.17 2.34 -5.74
C GLY A 57 -1.51 1.60 -5.83
N ARG A 58 -1.62 0.53 -6.64
CA ARG A 58 -2.83 -0.30 -6.68
C ARG A 58 -2.80 -1.37 -5.57
N PRO A 59 -3.79 -1.41 -4.67
CA PRO A 59 -3.85 -2.44 -3.64
C PRO A 59 -4.13 -3.82 -4.24
N LEU A 60 -3.46 -4.85 -3.72
CA LEU A 60 -3.54 -6.24 -4.17
C LEU A 60 -3.96 -7.20 -3.07
N ALA A 61 -3.57 -6.94 -1.82
CA ALA A 61 -3.89 -7.83 -0.71
C ALA A 61 -3.83 -7.10 0.64
N VAL A 62 -4.54 -7.64 1.62
CA VAL A 62 -4.22 -7.43 3.03
C VAL A 62 -3.29 -8.54 3.48
N VAL A 63 -2.20 -8.16 4.13
CA VAL A 63 -1.12 -9.03 4.58
C VAL A 63 -0.86 -8.82 6.07
N SER A 64 -0.16 -9.76 6.70
CA SER A 64 0.38 -9.56 8.04
C SER A 64 1.35 -8.36 8.07
N PRO A 65 1.60 -7.74 9.23
CA PRO A 65 2.48 -6.55 9.36
C PRO A 65 3.90 -6.68 8.77
N HIS A 66 4.39 -7.90 8.61
CA HIS A 66 5.71 -8.20 8.06
C HIS A 66 5.67 -8.92 6.70
N GLY A 67 4.48 -9.16 6.15
CA GLY A 67 4.30 -9.77 4.83
C GLY A 67 4.62 -11.27 4.76
N ASP A 68 4.72 -11.95 5.90
CA ASP A 68 4.92 -13.40 5.96
C ASP A 68 3.66 -14.19 5.60
N ARG A 69 2.48 -13.55 5.63
CA ARG A 69 1.21 -14.16 5.26
C ARG A 69 0.30 -13.19 4.49
N ILE A 70 -0.36 -13.73 3.46
CA ILE A 70 -1.51 -13.09 2.81
C ILE A 70 -2.74 -13.48 3.62
N GLU A 71 -3.41 -12.49 4.20
CA GLU A 71 -4.65 -12.71 4.94
C GLU A 71 -5.85 -12.71 3.98
N ARG A 72 -5.84 -11.77 3.02
CA ARG A 72 -6.91 -11.61 2.02
C ARG A 72 -6.32 -11.10 0.71
N TRP A 73 -6.71 -11.69 -0.40
CA TRP A 73 -6.28 -11.29 -1.74
C TRP A 73 -7.40 -10.55 -2.48
N ALA A 74 -7.10 -9.44 -3.15
CA ALA A 74 -8.02 -8.78 -4.06
C ALA A 74 -8.07 -9.63 -5.33
N TYR A 75 -9.13 -10.40 -5.50
CA TYR A 75 -9.33 -11.19 -6.70
C TYR A 75 -9.35 -10.27 -7.92
N SER A 76 -8.48 -10.53 -8.89
CA SER A 76 -8.61 -10.03 -10.26
C SER A 76 -8.51 -11.23 -11.19
N GLU A 77 -9.43 -11.33 -12.14
CA GLU A 77 -9.36 -12.29 -13.25
C GLU A 77 -8.08 -12.14 -14.07
#